data_AF-A0A7S2NAP3-F1
#
_entry.id   AF-A0A7S2NAP3-F1
#
_cell.length_a   1.000
_cell.length_b   1.000
_cell.length_c   1.000
_cell.angle_alpha   90.00
_cell.angle_beta   90.00
_cell.angle_gamma   90.00
#
_symmetry.space_group_name_H-M   'P 1'
#
loop_
_entity.id
_entity.type
_entity.pdbx_description
1 polymer ?
#
loop_
_entity_poly.entity_id
_entity_poly.type
_entity_poly.pdbx_seq_one_letter_code
_entity_poly.pdbx_strand_id
1 'polypeptide(L)'
;RRSAGRARMASGALVDAAVQWLGQVVGDQALGSVVVFFSHGRDGDGSIVPVAKRPRQEKPSQVRLRHILLKHKECKSTVDKVRGRQVKRPRGEAERLLRAVLEECEGDVDKKIFSQRCRELSECQSSLKSGELIGDLGWVK
;
A
#
# COMPACT_ATOMS: atom_id res chain seq x y z
N ARG A 1 -2.13 2.39 22.13
CA ARG A 1 -3.34 1.54 21.93
C ARG A 1 -2.91 0.35 21.07
N ARG A 2 -3.01 -0.88 21.56
CA ARG A 2 -2.68 -2.08 20.76
C ARG A 2 -3.75 -2.23 19.67
N SER A 3 -3.34 -2.40 18.42
CA SER A 3 -4.24 -2.68 17.31
C SER A 3 -5.10 -3.91 17.65
N ALA A 4 -6.38 -3.86 17.30
CA ALA A 4 -7.35 -4.88 17.67
C ALA A 4 -6.96 -6.25 17.09
N GLY A 5 -6.42 -7.13 17.93
CA GLY A 5 -6.60 -8.59 17.94
C GLY A 5 -6.26 -9.42 16.69
N ARG A 6 -5.76 -8.86 15.59
CA ARG A 6 -5.39 -9.65 14.41
C ARG A 6 -3.93 -10.05 14.50
N ALA A 7 -3.66 -11.35 14.56
CA ALA A 7 -2.32 -11.88 14.37
C ALA A 7 -1.79 -11.37 13.01
N ARG A 8 -0.70 -10.60 13.04
CA ARG A 8 -0.04 -10.04 11.85
C ARG A 8 1.43 -10.50 11.86
N MET A 9 1.85 -11.24 10.84
CA MET A 9 3.23 -11.72 10.68
C MET A 9 3.82 -11.27 9.35
N ALA A 10 5.08 -10.82 9.32
CA ALA A 10 5.80 -10.40 8.09
C ALA A 10 5.68 -11.52 7.08
N SER A 11 5.32 -11.22 5.83
CA SER A 11 5.31 -12.27 4.81
C SER A 11 6.71 -12.84 4.66
N GLY A 12 7.74 -11.98 4.78
CA GLY A 12 9.14 -12.37 4.96
C GLY A 12 9.36 -13.23 6.21
N ALA A 13 8.89 -12.82 7.40
CA ALA A 13 9.08 -13.65 8.59
C ALA A 13 8.32 -14.99 8.57
N LEU A 14 7.16 -15.03 7.92
CA LEU A 14 6.38 -16.25 7.69
C LEU A 14 7.13 -17.17 6.72
N VAL A 15 7.64 -16.61 5.62
CA VAL A 15 8.45 -17.34 4.65
C VAL A 15 9.76 -17.82 5.29
N ASP A 16 10.45 -16.99 6.07
CA ASP A 16 11.67 -17.35 6.78
C ASP A 16 11.41 -18.47 7.79
N ALA A 17 10.33 -18.36 8.57
CA ALA A 17 9.90 -19.41 9.51
C ALA A 17 9.50 -20.70 8.77
N ALA A 18 8.81 -20.59 7.64
CA ALA A 18 8.44 -21.74 6.83
C ALA A 18 9.66 -22.41 6.17
N VAL A 19 10.65 -21.64 5.72
CA VAL A 19 11.92 -22.15 5.16
C VAL A 19 12.74 -22.85 6.25
N GLN A 20 12.80 -22.28 7.46
CA GLN A 20 13.44 -22.91 8.61
C GLN A 20 12.75 -24.21 9.03
N TRP A 21 11.42 -24.27 8.92
CA TRP A 21 10.64 -25.43 9.35
C TRP A 21 10.58 -26.55 8.29
N LEU A 22 10.50 -26.21 7.00
CA LEU A 22 10.30 -27.17 5.91
C LEU A 22 11.61 -27.64 5.25
N GLY A 23 12.73 -26.95 5.46
CA GLY A 23 13.99 -27.25 4.78
C GLY A 23 13.92 -26.95 3.28
N GLN A 24 14.39 -25.76 2.88
CA GLN A 24 14.53 -25.27 1.50
C GLN A 24 13.35 -25.57 0.56
N VAL A 25 12.37 -24.66 0.52
CA VAL A 25 11.43 -24.59 -0.61
C VAL A 25 12.13 -23.90 -1.78
N VAL A 26 12.51 -24.69 -2.77
CA VAL A 26 13.07 -24.25 -4.06
C VAL A 26 11.98 -23.51 -4.84
N GLY A 27 12.09 -22.19 -4.95
CA GLY A 27 11.15 -21.41 -5.74
C GLY A 27 11.36 -19.91 -5.57
N ASP A 28 12.18 -19.33 -6.44
CA ASP A 28 12.53 -17.90 -6.53
C ASP A 28 11.35 -17.04 -7.03
N GLN A 29 10.22 -17.06 -6.32
CA GLN A 29 9.16 -16.10 -6.54
C GLN A 29 9.40 -14.91 -5.61
N ALA A 30 10.03 -13.88 -6.15
CA ALA A 30 10.18 -12.56 -5.53
C ALA A 30 8.79 -11.92 -5.29
N LEU A 31 8.12 -12.36 -4.23
CA LEU A 31 6.86 -11.82 -3.77
C LEU A 31 7.13 -10.45 -3.13
N GLY A 32 6.97 -9.40 -3.93
CA GLY A 32 6.91 -8.04 -3.41
C GLY A 32 5.77 -7.93 -2.40
N SER A 33 6.06 -7.48 -1.19
CA SER A 33 5.03 -7.25 -0.18
C SER A 33 4.26 -5.97 -0.52
N VAL A 34 2.96 -6.11 -0.76
CA VAL A 34 2.03 -4.98 -0.96
C VAL A 34 1.07 -4.94 0.22
N VAL A 35 0.96 -3.79 0.87
CA VAL A 35 -0.09 -3.53 1.86
C VAL A 35 -1.16 -2.69 1.19
N VAL A 36 -2.39 -3.21 1.14
CA VAL A 36 -3.56 -2.54 0.55
C VAL A 36 -4.57 -2.25 1.65
N PHE A 37 -5.06 -1.02 1.71
CA PHE A 37 -6.16 -0.62 2.57
C PHE A 37 -7.29 -0.05 1.71
N PHE A 38 -8.52 -0.51 1.96
CA PHE A 38 -9.72 0.00 1.29
C PHE A 38 -10.43 0.97 2.23
N SER A 39 -10.42 2.25 1.89
CA SER A 39 -11.32 3.20 2.54
C SER A 39 -12.60 3.30 1.72
N HIS A 40 -13.73 2.88 2.29
CA HIS A 40 -15.04 3.18 1.69
C HIS A 40 -15.28 4.68 1.83
N GLY A 41 -15.17 5.43 0.73
CA GLY A 41 -15.74 6.76 0.67
C GLY A 41 -17.25 6.59 0.66
N ARG A 42 -17.95 7.07 1.69
CA ARG A 42 -19.33 7.47 1.49
C ARG A 42 -19.27 8.73 0.67
N ASP A 43 -19.55 8.65 -0.62
CA ASP A 43 -19.87 9.82 -1.41
C ASP A 43 -21.13 10.45 -0.77
N GLY A 44 -20.99 11.64 -0.21
CA GLY A 44 -22.12 12.31 0.43
C GLY A 44 -21.78 13.60 1.18
N ASP A 45 -21.52 14.68 0.45
CA ASP A 45 -22.23 15.93 0.74
C ASP A 45 -22.63 16.57 -0.60
N GLY A 46 -23.85 16.21 -1.02
CA GLY A 46 -24.51 16.84 -2.13
C GLY A 46 -25.21 18.10 -1.66
N SER A 47 -24.70 19.25 -2.09
CA SER A 47 -25.55 20.40 -2.35
C SER A 47 -25.53 20.73 -3.83
N ILE A 48 -26.73 20.98 -4.35
CA ILE A 48 -27.15 21.31 -5.74
C ILE A 48 -27.67 20.11 -6.56
N VAL A 49 -28.99 19.88 -6.45
CA VAL A 49 -29.87 19.18 -7.42
C VAL A 49 -30.47 20.24 -8.38
N PRO A 50 -31.09 19.92 -9.55
CA PRO A 50 -31.33 18.61 -10.17
C PRO A 50 -31.14 18.55 -11.72
N VAL A 51 -30.88 17.36 -12.27
CA VAL A 51 -31.59 16.80 -13.45
C VAL A 51 -31.38 15.29 -13.44
N ALA A 52 -32.48 14.54 -13.32
CA ALA A 52 -32.50 13.09 -13.31
C ALA A 52 -32.11 12.54 -14.69
N LYS A 53 -30.93 11.94 -14.79
CA LYS A 53 -30.64 10.88 -15.77
C LYS A 53 -30.57 9.57 -14.98
N ARG A 54 -31.28 8.55 -15.49
CA ARG A 54 -31.43 7.21 -14.89
C ARG A 54 -30.12 6.77 -14.23
N PRO A 55 -30.13 6.33 -12.95
CA PRO A 55 -28.92 5.88 -12.28
C PRO A 55 -28.36 4.69 -13.07
N ARG A 56 -27.22 4.90 -13.72
CA ARG A 56 -26.47 3.84 -14.36
C ARG A 56 -26.09 2.89 -13.24
N GLN A 57 -26.60 1.65 -13.26
CA GLN A 57 -26.12 0.60 -12.37
C GLN A 57 -24.62 0.40 -12.66
N GLU A 58 -23.77 0.95 -11.82
CA GLU A 58 -22.33 0.71 -11.86
C GLU A 58 -22.10 -0.75 -11.48
N LYS A 59 -21.69 -1.56 -12.45
CA LYS A 59 -20.96 -2.79 -12.13
C LYS A 59 -19.70 -2.34 -11.38
N PRO A 60 -19.37 -2.87 -10.19
CA PRO A 60 -18.14 -2.52 -9.49
C PRO A 60 -16.94 -3.18 -10.19
N SER A 61 -16.70 -2.83 -11.45
CA SER A 61 -15.62 -3.38 -12.27
C SER A 61 -14.31 -2.62 -12.10
N GLN A 62 -14.30 -1.56 -11.27
CA GLN A 62 -13.13 -0.71 -11.06
C GLN A 62 -13.04 -0.26 -9.60
N VAL A 63 -11.81 -0.18 -9.09
CA VAL A 63 -11.48 0.38 -7.79
C VAL A 63 -10.44 1.49 -7.95
N ARG A 64 -10.59 2.58 -7.19
CA ARG A 64 -9.56 3.61 -7.13
C ARG A 64 -8.58 3.30 -5.99
N LEU A 65 -7.29 3.22 -6.32
CA LEU A 65 -6.27 2.77 -5.38
C LEU A 65 -5.23 3.86 -5.09
N ARG A 66 -4.80 3.91 -3.83
CA ARG A 66 -3.59 4.62 -3.41
C ARG A 66 -2.61 3.62 -2.80
N HIS A 67 -1.32 3.84 -2.96
CA HIS A 67 -0.31 2.93 -2.42
C HIS A 67 0.95 3.61 -1.87
N ILE A 68 1.69 2.85 -1.07
CA ILE A 68 3.07 3.13 -0.67
C ILE A 68 3.90 1.94 -1.12
N LEU A 69 4.89 2.18 -1.98
CA LEU A 69 5.77 1.13 -2.49
C LEU A 69 7.13 1.21 -1.80
N LEU A 70 7.54 0.14 -1.12
CA LEU A 70 8.92 -0.03 -0.65
C LEU A 70 9.53 -1.26 -1.32
N LYS A 71 10.60 -1.05 -2.08
CA LYS A 71 11.40 -2.10 -2.70
C LYS A 71 12.40 -2.67 -1.70
N HIS A 72 12.98 -3.82 -2.05
CA HIS A 72 14.09 -4.47 -1.35
C HIS A 72 15.13 -4.97 -2.36
N LYS A 73 16.28 -5.42 -1.86
CA LYS A 73 17.43 -5.85 -2.69
C LYS A 73 17.16 -7.03 -3.63
N GLU A 74 16.10 -7.82 -3.40
CA GLU A 74 15.71 -8.95 -4.26
C GLU A 74 14.62 -8.57 -5.28
N CYS A 75 14.22 -7.30 -5.36
CA CYS A 75 13.31 -6.83 -6.41
C CYS A 75 13.98 -6.86 -7.79
N LYS A 76 13.21 -7.16 -8.85
CA LYS A 76 13.67 -7.08 -10.26
C LYS A 76 14.33 -5.73 -10.61
N SER A 77 13.87 -4.65 -9.97
CA SER A 77 14.48 -3.32 -10.07
C SER A 77 14.75 -2.80 -8.67
N THR A 78 16.03 -2.75 -8.30
CA THR A 78 16.53 -2.30 -6.99
C THR A 78 16.87 -0.82 -6.95
N VAL A 79 16.38 -0.01 -7.90
CA VAL A 79 16.59 1.44 -7.92
C VAL A 79 15.33 2.14 -7.42
N ASP A 80 15.46 2.98 -6.40
CA ASP A 80 14.45 3.96 -6.02
C ASP A 80 14.43 5.04 -7.10
N LYS A 81 13.39 5.04 -7.94
CA LYS A 81 13.25 6.02 -9.03
C LYS A 81 12.90 7.41 -8.54
N VAL A 82 12.36 7.54 -7.32
CA VAL A 82 11.96 8.83 -6.74
C VAL A 82 13.19 9.54 -6.19
N ARG A 83 14.10 8.81 -5.51
CA ARG A 83 15.30 9.39 -4.88
C ARG A 83 16.59 9.16 -5.65
N GLY A 84 16.55 8.38 -6.74
CA GLY A 84 17.73 8.06 -7.55
C GLY A 84 18.78 7.21 -6.81
N ARG A 85 18.37 6.40 -5.83
CA ARG A 85 19.30 5.62 -4.97
C ARG A 85 19.12 4.12 -5.16
N GLN A 86 20.22 3.37 -5.00
CA GLN A 86 20.17 1.91 -4.95
C GLN A 86 19.58 1.45 -3.62
N VAL A 87 18.57 0.57 -3.69
CA VAL A 87 17.92 -0.05 -2.55
C VAL A 87 18.74 -1.25 -2.07
N LYS A 88 19.27 -1.15 -0.86
CA LYS A 88 20.10 -2.20 -0.22
C LYS A 88 19.37 -2.98 0.88
N ARG A 89 18.20 -2.50 1.32
CA ARG A 89 17.48 -3.11 2.45
C ARG A 89 16.96 -4.51 2.11
N PRO A 90 16.94 -5.44 3.07
CA PRO A 90 16.34 -6.75 2.90
C PRO A 90 14.81 -6.69 2.87
N ARG A 91 14.18 -7.75 2.35
CA ARG A 91 12.72 -7.88 2.29
C ARG A 91 12.05 -7.67 3.64
N GLY A 92 12.52 -8.34 4.69
CA GLY A 92 11.95 -8.25 6.03
C GLY A 92 11.98 -6.83 6.62
N GLU A 93 12.97 -6.02 6.26
CA GLU A 93 13.03 -4.61 6.67
C GLU A 93 11.96 -3.77 5.97
N ALA A 94 11.82 -3.90 4.64
CA ALA A 94 10.79 -3.20 3.88
C ALA A 94 9.37 -3.50 4.41
N GLU A 95 9.11 -4.76 4.77
CA GLU A 95 7.82 -5.17 5.33
C GLU A 95 7.56 -4.62 6.73
N ARG A 96 8.55 -4.64 7.63
CA ARG A 96 8.44 -4.03 8.96
C ARG A 96 8.11 -2.54 8.85
N LEU A 97 8.74 -1.84 7.92
CA LEU A 97 8.45 -0.43 7.66
C LEU A 97 7.01 -0.22 7.18
N LEU A 98 6.56 -0.99 6.18
CA LEU A 98 5.17 -0.88 5.70
C LEU A 98 4.13 -1.21 6.78
N ARG A 99 4.44 -2.13 7.70
CA ARG A 99 3.58 -2.44 8.85
C ARG A 99 3.47 -1.32 9.85
N ALA A 100 4.59 -0.72 10.22
CA ALA A 100 4.58 0.43 11.11
C ALA A 100 3.72 1.54 10.51
N VAL A 101 3.88 1.82 9.22
CA VAL A 101 3.05 2.79 8.48
C VAL A 101 1.58 2.39 8.48
N LEU A 102 1.26 1.10 8.28
CA LEU A 102 -0.12 0.62 8.33
C LEU A 102 -0.75 0.87 9.72
N GLU A 103 -0.03 0.56 10.80
CA GLU A 103 -0.51 0.78 12.16
C GLU A 103 -0.78 2.26 12.45
N GLU A 104 0.09 3.14 11.95
CA GLU A 104 -0.12 4.59 12.04
C GLU A 104 -1.35 5.03 11.22
N CYS A 105 -1.52 4.50 10.01
CA CYS A 105 -2.65 4.83 9.14
C CYS A 105 -3.99 4.29 9.67
N GLU A 106 -4.01 3.14 10.35
CA GLU A 106 -5.22 2.58 10.97
C GLU A 106 -5.74 3.43 12.13
N GLY A 107 -4.85 4.20 12.79
CA GLY A 107 -5.22 5.15 13.83
C GLY A 107 -5.67 6.51 13.30
N ASP A 108 -5.51 6.77 12.00
CA ASP A 108 -5.70 8.11 11.42
C ASP A 108 -7.08 8.28 10.76
N VAL A 109 -7.94 9.04 11.44
CA VAL A 109 -9.29 9.36 10.94
C VAL A 109 -9.23 10.30 9.73
N ASP A 110 -8.26 11.23 9.70
CA ASP A 110 -8.14 12.28 8.68
C ASP A 110 -7.40 11.83 7.41
N LYS A 111 -6.81 10.62 7.42
CA LYS A 111 -6.01 10.05 6.33
C LYS A 111 -4.82 10.94 5.89
N LYS A 112 -4.37 11.86 6.75
CA LYS A 112 -3.22 12.75 6.53
C LYS A 112 -1.89 12.00 6.67
N ILE A 113 -1.83 11.04 7.59
CA ILE A 113 -0.66 10.19 7.85
C ILE A 113 -0.30 9.39 6.59
N PHE A 114 -1.29 8.85 5.87
CA PHE A 114 -1.03 8.14 4.63
C PHE A 114 -0.27 9.01 3.62
N SER A 115 -0.77 10.21 3.36
CA SER A 115 -0.18 11.17 2.43
C SER A 115 1.24 11.56 2.85
N GLN A 116 1.45 11.81 4.14
CA GLN A 116 2.77 12.11 4.69
C GLN A 116 3.75 10.95 4.49
N ARG A 117 3.39 9.74 4.94
CA ARG A 117 4.23 8.55 4.83
C ARG A 117 4.48 8.15 3.38
N CYS A 118 3.50 8.35 2.49
CA CYS A 118 3.67 8.08 1.08
C CYS A 118 4.74 9.00 0.46
N ARG A 119 4.74 10.30 0.76
CA ARG A 119 5.83 11.21 0.31
C ARG A 119 7.18 10.82 0.89
N GLU A 120 7.21 10.51 2.19
CA GLU A 120 8.45 10.23 2.93
C GLU A 120 9.11 8.92 2.50
N LEU A 121 8.32 7.87 2.23
CA LEU A 121 8.82 6.50 2.11
C LEU A 121 8.62 5.90 0.73
N SER A 122 7.52 6.20 0.03
CA SER A 122 7.19 5.50 -1.21
C SER A 122 8.24 5.75 -2.30
N GLU A 123 8.53 4.70 -3.05
CA GLU A 123 9.49 4.65 -4.16
C GLU A 123 8.79 4.51 -5.52
N CYS A 124 7.47 4.73 -5.53
CA CYS A 124 6.69 4.91 -6.74
C CYS A 124 6.56 6.40 -7.05
N GLN A 125 6.64 6.76 -8.33
CA GLN A 125 6.46 8.15 -8.80
C GLN A 125 5.09 8.76 -8.42
N SER A 126 4.10 7.93 -8.11
CA SER A 126 2.79 8.38 -7.59
C SER A 126 2.92 9.18 -6.29
N SER A 127 3.99 9.02 -5.52
CA SER A 127 4.24 9.80 -4.28
C SER A 127 4.56 11.27 -4.52
N LEU A 128 5.00 11.62 -5.73
CA LEU A 128 5.31 13.00 -6.12
C LEU A 128 4.07 13.82 -6.49
N LYS A 129 2.90 13.20 -6.60
CA LYS A 129 1.64 13.91 -6.86
C LYS A 129 1.30 14.90 -5.73
N SER A 130 0.46 15.88 -6.05
CA SER A 130 0.09 16.96 -5.13
C SER A 130 -1.22 16.67 -4.38
N GLY A 131 -1.35 17.23 -3.17
CA GLY A 131 -2.59 17.16 -2.37
C GLY A 131 -3.06 15.74 -2.08
N GLU A 132 -4.34 15.48 -2.29
CA GLU A 132 -4.96 14.17 -2.02
C GLU A 132 -4.56 13.06 -3.02
N LEU A 133 -3.93 13.44 -4.14
CA LEU A 133 -3.51 12.54 -5.20
C LEU A 133 -2.18 11.83 -4.89
N ILE A 134 -1.54 12.11 -3.76
CA ILE A 134 -0.33 11.40 -3.33
C ILE A 134 -0.59 9.89 -3.28
N GLY A 135 0.25 9.13 -3.97
CA GLY A 135 0.16 7.68 -4.03
C GLY A 135 -0.99 7.16 -4.90
N ASP A 136 -1.79 8.03 -5.53
CA ASP A 136 -2.92 7.65 -6.37
C ASP A 136 -2.47 6.93 -7.64
N LEU A 137 -3.03 5.75 -7.87
CA LEU A 137 -2.87 4.95 -9.09
C LEU A 137 -4.03 5.13 -10.05
N GLY A 138 -5.07 5.88 -9.66
CA GLY A 138 -6.29 6.04 -10.44
C GLY A 138 -7.20 4.81 -10.35
N TRP A 139 -8.11 4.70 -11.32
CA TRP A 139 -9.07 3.60 -11.43
C TRP A 139 -8.42 2.38 -12.08
N VAL A 140 -8.40 1.27 -11.34
CA VAL A 140 -7.84 -0.02 -11.77
C VAL A 140 -9.00 -1.02 -11.93
N LYS A 141 -8.99 -1.79 -13.02
CA LYS A 141 -9.94 -2.89 -13.28
C LYS A 141 -9.46 -4.19 -12.65
#